data_AF-U2IPX4-F1
#
_entry.id   AF-U2IPX4-F1
#
_cell.length_a   1.000
_cell.length_b   1.000
_cell.length_c   1.000
_cell.angle_alpha   90.00
_cell.angle_beta   90.00
_cell.angle_gamma   90.00
#
_symmetry.space_group_name_H-M   'P 1'
#
loop_
_entity.id
_entity.type
_entity.pdbx_description
1 polymer ?
#
loop_
_entity_poly.entity_id
_entity_poly.type
_entity_poly.pdbx_seq_one_letter_code
_entity_poly.pdbx_strand_id
1 'polypeptide(L)'
;MSRIESIFHLTFSEDEIAYIALYLANAIEKYKNSSNAKLKIAIICGTGKILSSIIESRLRRYFSGAIESVDNLSLKEFEVTDTNDYDLFVTTIPTQISDKIFYFDISNFEQNFKDLKKTISSKQQKLQLFNLFSIKTFPSKLTKNQLIEDLSDELLQKGYVTETFSQDVLNRELISNTILDNIVAIPHPINHSVKKSIISVAIIPKGINWNQTPIKFVFLLAIRPEDIKSLEYIYEKLLDFTTSKALQEDLLKNRNLESLNRIFNS
;
A
#
# COMPACT_ATOMS: atom_id res chain seq x y z
N MET A 1 -1.58 32.41 -3.38
CA MET A 1 -2.60 31.36 -3.57
C MET A 1 -2.26 30.60 -4.83
N SER A 2 -2.11 29.28 -4.74
CA SER A 2 -1.79 28.48 -5.92
C SER A 2 -3.00 28.44 -6.86
N ARG A 3 -2.76 28.29 -8.17
CA ARG A 3 -3.82 28.24 -9.19
C ARG A 3 -4.82 27.08 -8.97
N ILE A 4 -4.41 26.06 -8.22
CA ILE A 4 -5.23 24.88 -7.87
C ILE A 4 -6.26 25.23 -6.78
N GLU A 5 -5.86 25.94 -5.73
CA GLU A 5 -6.76 26.36 -4.63
C GLU A 5 -7.91 27.22 -5.14
N SER A 6 -7.63 28.12 -6.08
CA SER A 6 -8.64 28.97 -6.71
C SER A 6 -9.62 28.23 -7.61
N ILE A 7 -9.21 27.10 -8.22
CA ILE A 7 -10.05 26.32 -9.14
C ILE A 7 -10.98 25.37 -8.36
N PHE A 8 -10.46 24.78 -7.28
CA PHE A 8 -11.19 23.77 -6.51
C PHE A 8 -11.82 24.31 -5.22
N HIS A 9 -11.65 25.59 -4.92
CA HIS A 9 -12.11 26.22 -3.66
C HIS A 9 -11.62 25.48 -2.42
N LEU A 10 -10.40 24.95 -2.49
CA LEU A 10 -9.70 24.26 -1.41
C LEU A 10 -8.60 25.16 -0.86
N THR A 11 -8.29 25.02 0.42
CA THR A 11 -7.11 25.65 1.04
C THR A 11 -6.22 24.53 1.56
N PHE A 12 -4.96 24.53 1.14
CA PHE A 12 -3.98 23.56 1.63
C PHE A 12 -3.16 24.19 2.76
N SER A 13 -2.92 23.45 3.85
CA SER A 13 -1.95 23.91 4.86
C SER A 13 -0.51 23.83 4.32
N GLU A 14 0.44 24.54 4.94
CA GLU A 14 1.86 24.39 4.61
C GLU A 14 2.32 22.94 4.74
N ASP A 15 1.79 22.20 5.71
CA ASP A 15 2.06 20.78 5.91
C ASP A 15 1.48 19.92 4.78
N GLU A 16 0.31 20.23 4.23
CA GLU A 16 -0.25 19.53 3.07
C GLU A 16 0.54 19.82 1.79
N ILE A 17 1.02 21.04 1.62
CA ILE A 17 1.91 21.39 0.51
C ILE A 17 3.23 20.63 0.66
N ALA A 18 3.81 20.61 1.86
CA ALA A 18 5.02 19.83 2.15
C ALA A 18 4.78 18.33 1.96
N TYR A 19 3.61 17.84 2.33
CA TYR A 19 3.20 16.45 2.21
C TYR A 19 2.96 16.03 0.76
N ILE A 20 2.27 16.84 -0.05
CA ILE A 20 2.10 16.62 -1.49
C ILE A 20 3.46 16.73 -2.20
N ALA A 21 4.29 17.70 -1.83
CA ALA A 21 5.63 17.86 -2.38
C ALA A 21 6.51 16.64 -2.05
N LEU A 22 6.41 16.12 -0.84
CA LEU A 22 7.13 14.92 -0.41
C LEU A 22 6.59 13.65 -1.05
N TYR A 23 5.27 13.56 -1.26
CA TYR A 23 4.63 12.50 -2.04
C TYR A 23 5.11 12.53 -3.50
N LEU A 24 5.12 13.70 -4.13
CA LEU A 24 5.63 13.86 -5.49
C LEU A 24 7.13 13.61 -5.57
N ALA A 25 7.91 14.07 -4.60
CA ALA A 25 9.34 13.80 -4.50
C ALA A 25 9.59 12.30 -4.34
N ASN A 26 8.83 11.59 -3.49
CA ASN A 26 8.88 10.14 -3.34
C ASN A 26 8.42 9.40 -4.61
N ALA A 27 7.39 9.88 -5.31
CA ALA A 27 6.94 9.30 -6.57
C ALA A 27 8.01 9.49 -7.67
N ILE A 28 8.66 10.66 -7.72
CA ILE A 28 9.77 10.96 -8.62
C ILE A 28 11.02 10.15 -8.23
N GLU A 29 11.32 10.02 -6.94
CA GLU A 29 12.39 9.16 -6.43
C GLU A 29 12.09 7.69 -6.67
N LYS A 30 10.84 7.22 -6.58
CA LYS A 30 10.45 5.86 -6.97
C LYS A 30 10.67 5.67 -8.47
N TYR A 31 10.35 6.66 -9.29
CA TYR A 31 10.62 6.64 -10.72
C TYR A 31 12.12 6.62 -11.04
N LYS A 32 12.95 7.29 -10.21
CA LYS A 32 14.41 7.35 -10.37
C LYS A 32 15.17 6.19 -9.70
N ASN A 33 14.65 5.66 -8.59
CA ASN A 33 15.27 4.72 -7.64
C ASN A 33 14.32 3.54 -7.34
N SER A 34 13.74 2.93 -8.38
CA SER A 34 13.03 1.65 -8.25
C SER A 34 14.01 0.51 -7.87
N SER A 35 14.56 0.51 -6.64
CA SER A 35 15.24 -0.61 -5.98
C SER A 35 15.89 -0.21 -4.65
N ASN A 36 15.27 -0.58 -3.52
CA ASN A 36 16.05 -0.84 -2.30
C ASN A 36 16.31 -2.35 -2.09
N ALA A 37 15.82 -3.21 -2.99
CA ALA A 37 16.28 -4.59 -3.16
C ALA A 37 16.36 -4.86 -4.66
N LYS A 38 17.57 -5.08 -5.18
CA LYS A 38 17.77 -5.46 -6.58
C LYS A 38 17.55 -6.97 -6.69
N LEU A 39 16.81 -7.40 -7.71
CA LEU A 39 16.39 -8.79 -7.89
C LEU A 39 17.43 -9.59 -8.66
N LYS A 40 17.72 -10.81 -8.21
CA LYS A 40 18.44 -11.82 -8.99
C LYS A 40 17.43 -12.73 -9.69
N ILE A 41 17.46 -12.76 -11.01
CA ILE A 41 16.52 -13.51 -11.83
C ILE A 41 17.27 -14.59 -12.61
N ALA A 42 16.75 -15.82 -12.64
CA ALA A 42 17.25 -16.87 -13.52
C ALA A 42 16.23 -17.18 -14.63
N ILE A 43 16.66 -17.17 -15.89
CA ILE A 43 15.84 -17.58 -17.03
C ILE A 43 16.19 -19.03 -17.39
N ILE A 44 15.19 -19.90 -17.41
CA ILE A 44 15.30 -21.29 -17.80
C ILE A 44 14.63 -21.46 -19.18
N CYS A 45 15.42 -21.67 -20.22
CA CYS A 45 14.89 -21.78 -21.58
C CYS A 45 15.45 -23.00 -22.31
N GLY A 46 14.57 -23.87 -22.79
CA GLY A 46 14.94 -25.08 -23.53
C GLY A 46 15.24 -24.84 -25.02
N THR A 47 14.81 -23.71 -25.58
CA THR A 47 14.79 -23.44 -27.02
C THR A 47 15.94 -22.53 -27.52
N GLY A 48 16.88 -22.17 -26.64
CA GLY A 48 18.17 -21.56 -27.00
C GLY A 48 18.33 -20.08 -26.62
N LYS A 49 19.58 -19.61 -26.71
CA LYS A 49 20.05 -18.30 -26.19
C LYS A 49 19.28 -17.08 -26.71
N ILE A 50 18.71 -17.15 -27.91
CA ILE A 50 18.04 -16.00 -28.56
C ILE A 50 16.80 -15.56 -27.76
N LEU A 51 15.94 -16.51 -27.39
CA LEU A 51 14.71 -16.19 -26.66
C LEU A 51 15.02 -15.69 -25.25
N SER A 52 16.00 -16.30 -24.58
CA SER A 52 16.47 -15.83 -23.28
C SER A 52 16.99 -14.39 -23.33
N SER A 53 17.78 -14.04 -24.35
CA SER A 53 18.27 -12.66 -24.54
C SER A 53 17.13 -11.65 -24.77
N ILE A 54 16.08 -12.05 -25.49
CA ILE A 54 14.91 -11.19 -25.72
C ILE A 54 14.14 -10.97 -24.41
N ILE A 55 13.89 -12.04 -23.64
CA ILE A 55 13.23 -11.97 -22.33
C ILE A 55 14.07 -11.13 -21.37
N GLU A 56 15.38 -11.36 -21.30
CA GLU A 56 16.32 -10.58 -20.48
C GLU A 56 16.27 -9.09 -20.84
N SER A 57 16.40 -8.74 -22.13
CA SER A 57 16.36 -7.35 -22.57
C SER A 57 15.03 -6.67 -22.19
N ARG A 58 13.91 -7.38 -22.35
CA ARG A 58 12.59 -6.89 -21.95
C ARG A 58 12.47 -6.75 -20.43
N LEU A 59 12.95 -7.71 -19.65
CA LEU A 59 12.96 -7.64 -18.18
C LEU A 59 13.76 -6.42 -17.71
N ARG A 60 14.99 -6.23 -18.22
CA ARG A 60 15.83 -5.08 -17.87
C ARG A 60 15.19 -3.75 -18.26
N ARG A 61 14.42 -3.71 -19.35
CA ARG A 61 13.69 -2.50 -19.80
C ARG A 61 12.42 -2.24 -18.99
N TYR A 62 11.65 -3.28 -18.67
CA TYR A 62 10.40 -3.17 -17.90
C TYR A 62 10.63 -2.94 -16.41
N PHE A 63 11.73 -3.46 -15.87
CA PHE A 63 12.12 -3.37 -14.46
C PHE A 63 13.44 -2.59 -14.33
N SER A 64 13.53 -1.46 -15.02
CA SER A 64 14.71 -0.60 -15.02
C SER A 64 15.09 -0.18 -13.60
N GLY A 65 16.30 -0.52 -13.16
CA GLY A 65 16.78 -0.24 -11.81
C GLY A 65 16.48 -1.34 -10.79
N ALA A 66 15.52 -2.23 -11.03
CA ALA A 66 15.06 -3.24 -10.06
C ALA A 66 15.78 -4.59 -10.15
N ILE A 67 16.65 -4.80 -11.15
CA ILE A 67 17.33 -6.07 -11.42
C ILE A 67 18.83 -5.94 -11.13
N GLU A 68 19.38 -6.85 -10.31
CA GLU A 68 20.81 -7.01 -10.04
C GLU A 68 21.46 -7.82 -11.16
N SER A 69 20.99 -9.05 -11.35
CA SER A 69 21.50 -10.00 -12.35
C SER A 69 20.35 -10.71 -13.05
N VAL A 70 20.63 -11.13 -14.28
CA VAL A 70 19.80 -12.06 -15.03
C VAL A 70 20.72 -13.15 -15.54
N ASP A 71 20.57 -14.35 -15.02
CA ASP A 71 21.38 -15.51 -15.38
C ASP A 71 20.56 -16.46 -16.26
N ASN A 72 21.21 -17.05 -17.27
CA ASN A 72 20.56 -17.96 -18.19
C ASN A 72 20.97 -19.40 -17.83
N LEU A 73 20.02 -20.17 -17.32
CA LEU A 73 20.24 -21.55 -16.90
C LEU A 73 19.65 -22.53 -17.92
N SER A 74 20.40 -23.58 -18.22
CA SER A 74 19.84 -24.79 -18.82
C SER A 74 19.03 -25.58 -17.78
N LEU A 75 18.20 -26.51 -18.24
CA LEU A 75 17.42 -27.36 -17.34
C LEU A 75 18.30 -28.16 -16.38
N LYS A 76 19.47 -28.63 -16.84
CA LYS A 76 20.44 -29.37 -16.01
C LYS A 76 21.08 -28.49 -14.94
N GLU A 77 21.41 -27.25 -15.28
CA GLU A 77 21.96 -26.29 -14.30
C GLU A 77 20.92 -25.93 -13.26
N PHE A 78 19.65 -25.76 -13.67
CA PHE A 78 18.56 -25.50 -12.74
C PHE A 78 18.35 -26.63 -11.72
N GLU A 79 18.43 -27.90 -12.14
CA GLU A 79 18.25 -29.07 -11.25
C GLU A 79 19.27 -29.13 -10.10
N VAL A 80 20.45 -28.53 -10.28
CA VAL A 80 21.54 -28.52 -9.28
C VAL A 80 21.72 -27.16 -8.60
N THR A 81 20.95 -26.15 -9.00
CA THR A 81 21.00 -24.79 -8.44
C THR A 81 20.18 -24.72 -7.16
N ASP A 82 20.69 -24.04 -6.12
CA ASP A 82 19.87 -23.74 -4.95
C ASP A 82 18.82 -22.68 -5.31
N THR A 83 17.54 -23.02 -5.12
CA THR A 83 16.42 -22.11 -5.35
C THR A 83 16.45 -20.83 -4.48
N ASN A 84 17.34 -20.74 -3.49
CA ASN A 84 17.58 -19.55 -2.68
C ASN A 84 18.56 -18.55 -3.30
N ASP A 85 19.31 -18.94 -4.34
CA ASP A 85 20.25 -18.04 -5.01
C ASP A 85 19.57 -16.95 -5.85
N TYR A 86 18.28 -17.17 -6.17
CA TYR A 86 17.47 -16.29 -7.01
C TYR A 86 16.13 -15.94 -6.37
N ASP A 87 15.66 -14.72 -6.63
CA ASP A 87 14.37 -14.21 -6.17
C ASP A 87 13.21 -14.68 -7.06
N LEU A 88 13.52 -14.95 -8.34
CA LEU A 88 12.58 -15.36 -9.36
C LEU A 88 13.25 -16.20 -10.45
N PHE A 89 12.64 -17.33 -10.78
CA PHE A 89 12.93 -18.14 -11.95
C PHE A 89 11.87 -17.86 -13.02
N VAL A 90 12.28 -17.59 -14.26
CA VAL A 90 11.40 -17.40 -15.41
C VAL A 90 11.65 -18.55 -16.38
N THR A 91 10.68 -19.45 -16.53
CA THR A 91 10.84 -20.66 -17.34
C THR A 91 9.94 -20.66 -18.56
N THR A 92 10.47 -20.98 -19.75
CA THR A 92 9.65 -21.23 -20.94
C THR A 92 9.25 -22.70 -21.10
N ILE A 93 9.60 -23.53 -20.11
CA ILE A 93 9.27 -24.96 -20.07
C ILE A 93 8.23 -25.17 -18.96
N PRO A 94 7.12 -25.88 -19.23
CA PRO A 94 6.17 -26.26 -18.19
C PRO A 94 6.87 -27.07 -17.10
N THR A 95 6.83 -26.58 -15.85
CA THR A 95 7.44 -27.23 -14.68
C THR A 95 6.51 -27.08 -13.47
N GLN A 96 6.88 -27.68 -12.34
CA GLN A 96 6.13 -27.48 -11.09
C GLN A 96 6.15 -26.00 -10.70
N ILE A 97 4.97 -25.38 -10.71
CA ILE A 97 4.79 -23.98 -10.33
C ILE A 97 5.00 -23.89 -8.83
N SER A 98 5.97 -23.07 -8.42
CA SER A 98 6.21 -22.69 -7.03
C SER A 98 6.17 -21.17 -6.91
N ASP A 99 6.14 -20.65 -5.69
CA ASP A 99 6.14 -19.19 -5.42
C ASP A 99 7.36 -18.44 -5.98
N LYS A 100 8.42 -19.17 -6.38
CA LYS A 100 9.63 -18.62 -7.02
C LYS A 100 9.70 -18.85 -8.52
N ILE A 101 8.80 -19.62 -9.12
CA ILE A 101 8.87 -20.00 -10.55
C ILE A 101 7.70 -19.37 -11.31
N PHE A 102 8.01 -18.49 -12.25
CA PHE A 102 7.07 -17.92 -13.21
C PHE A 102 7.19 -18.64 -14.55
N TYR A 103 6.11 -19.28 -14.98
CA TYR A 103 6.03 -19.86 -16.32
C TYR A 103 5.77 -18.76 -17.35
N PHE A 104 6.69 -18.62 -18.30
CA PHE A 104 6.62 -17.67 -19.40
C PHE A 104 6.10 -18.38 -20.65
N ASP A 105 4.80 -18.23 -20.91
CA ASP A 105 4.17 -18.75 -22.12
C ASP A 105 4.55 -17.91 -23.35
N ILE A 106 5.37 -18.47 -24.23
CA ILE A 106 5.87 -17.80 -25.43
C ILE A 106 4.72 -17.29 -26.31
N SER A 107 3.57 -17.98 -26.31
CA SER A 107 2.41 -17.59 -27.11
C SER A 107 1.71 -16.32 -26.59
N ASN A 108 1.95 -15.94 -25.33
CA ASN A 108 1.28 -14.85 -24.62
C ASN A 108 2.27 -13.82 -24.06
N PHE A 109 3.23 -13.43 -24.90
CA PHE A 109 4.41 -12.63 -24.54
C PHE A 109 4.09 -11.35 -23.73
N GLU A 110 3.17 -10.50 -24.21
CA GLU A 110 2.82 -9.23 -23.53
C GLU A 110 2.05 -9.42 -22.23
N GLN A 111 1.23 -10.46 -22.15
CA GLN A 111 0.45 -10.76 -20.94
C GLN A 111 1.38 -11.25 -19.82
N ASN A 112 2.39 -12.06 -20.15
CA ASN A 112 3.40 -12.50 -19.19
C ASN A 112 4.10 -11.34 -18.50
N PHE A 113 4.46 -10.25 -19.21
CA PHE A 113 5.10 -9.10 -18.57
C PHE A 113 4.17 -8.34 -17.63
N LYS A 114 2.86 -8.31 -17.93
CA LYS A 114 1.85 -7.74 -17.02
C LYS A 114 1.73 -8.58 -15.75
N ASP A 115 1.72 -9.89 -15.88
CA ASP A 115 1.57 -10.81 -14.75
C ASP A 115 2.85 -10.86 -13.91
N LEU A 116 4.01 -10.86 -14.54
CA LEU A 116 5.31 -10.77 -13.88
C LEU A 116 5.49 -9.44 -13.13
N LYS A 117 4.93 -8.33 -13.64
CA LYS A 117 4.86 -7.06 -12.91
C LYS A 117 4.05 -7.18 -11.63
N LYS A 118 2.91 -7.88 -11.65
CA LYS A 118 2.10 -8.12 -10.45
C LYS A 118 2.87 -8.98 -9.44
N THR A 119 3.52 -10.06 -9.90
CA THR A 119 4.32 -10.96 -9.06
C THR A 119 5.52 -10.26 -8.42
N ILE A 120 6.21 -9.39 -9.16
CA ILE A 120 7.36 -8.64 -8.64
C ILE A 120 6.91 -7.51 -7.70
N SER A 121 5.84 -6.80 -8.03
CA SER A 121 5.29 -5.73 -7.19
C SER A 121 4.78 -6.27 -5.85
N SER A 122 4.12 -7.44 -5.85
CA SER A 122 3.66 -8.08 -4.61
C SER A 122 4.82 -8.62 -3.75
N LYS A 123 5.97 -8.96 -4.35
CA LYS A 123 7.19 -9.34 -3.61
C LYS A 123 7.95 -8.14 -3.05
N GLN A 124 8.02 -7.01 -3.76
CA GLN A 124 8.70 -5.78 -3.28
C GLN A 124 7.86 -4.94 -2.31
N GLN A 125 6.52 -5.09 -2.31
CA GLN A 125 5.60 -4.35 -1.43
C GLN A 125 4.98 -5.17 -0.30
N LYS A 126 5.47 -6.38 0.02
CA LYS A 126 5.23 -7.00 1.33
C LYS A 126 6.00 -6.24 2.43
N LEU A 127 5.80 -4.93 2.52
CA LEU A 127 5.95 -4.22 3.78
C LEU A 127 5.04 -4.94 4.77
N GLN A 128 5.58 -5.31 5.93
CA GLN A 128 4.90 -6.00 7.01
C GLN A 128 3.78 -5.12 7.62
N LEU A 129 2.75 -4.80 6.84
CA LEU A 129 1.56 -4.05 7.25
C LEU A 129 0.72 -4.84 8.25
N PHE A 130 0.96 -6.15 8.40
CA PHE A 130 0.27 -7.03 9.33
C PHE A 130 0.28 -6.54 10.79
N ASN A 131 1.24 -5.67 11.17
CA ASN A 131 1.34 -5.11 12.52
C ASN A 131 0.94 -3.62 12.61
N LEU A 132 0.49 -3.01 11.53
CA LEU A 132 0.16 -1.58 11.47
C LEU A 132 -1.31 -1.27 11.78
N PHE A 133 -2.12 -2.25 12.17
CA PHE A 133 -3.55 -2.04 12.37
C PHE A 133 -4.04 -2.42 13.77
N SER A 134 -4.86 -1.55 14.37
CA SER A 134 -5.80 -1.90 15.43
C SER A 134 -7.23 -1.76 14.90
N ILE A 135 -8.11 -2.69 15.24
CA ILE A 135 -9.52 -2.67 14.81
C ILE A 135 -10.45 -2.64 16.02
N LYS A 136 -11.47 -1.79 15.96
CA LYS A 136 -12.48 -1.66 17.02
C LYS A 136 -13.84 -1.35 16.43
N THR A 137 -14.88 -1.94 17.02
CA THR A 137 -16.27 -1.67 16.63
C THR A 137 -16.89 -0.72 17.63
N PHE A 138 -17.61 0.29 17.12
CA PHE A 138 -18.25 1.31 17.94
C PHE A 138 -19.76 1.39 17.71
N PRO A 139 -20.54 1.77 18.73
CA PRO A 139 -21.96 2.07 18.58
C PRO A 139 -22.17 3.42 17.85
N SER A 140 -23.32 3.59 17.21
CA SER A 140 -23.63 4.77 16.40
C SER A 140 -24.06 6.04 17.16
N LYS A 141 -23.94 6.05 18.49
CA LYS A 141 -24.33 7.20 19.33
C LYS A 141 -23.16 8.17 19.61
N LEU A 142 -21.97 7.87 19.09
CA LEU A 142 -20.78 8.70 19.29
C LEU A 142 -20.78 9.90 18.34
N THR A 143 -20.20 11.01 18.81
CA THR A 143 -19.88 12.13 17.95
C THR A 143 -18.56 11.89 17.22
N LYS A 144 -18.32 12.61 16.12
CA LYS A 144 -17.04 12.62 15.42
C LYS A 144 -15.86 12.84 16.37
N ASN A 145 -15.92 13.91 17.17
CA ASN A 145 -14.81 14.31 18.04
C ASN A 145 -14.58 13.25 19.13
N GLN A 146 -15.64 12.71 19.71
CA GLN A 146 -15.52 11.68 20.74
C GLN A 146 -14.92 10.39 20.19
N LEU A 147 -15.23 10.01 18.95
CA LEU A 147 -14.56 8.88 18.31
C LEU A 147 -13.06 9.16 18.08
N ILE A 148 -12.69 10.37 17.65
CA ILE A 148 -11.28 10.75 17.46
C ILE A 148 -10.52 10.72 18.79
N GLU A 149 -11.11 11.25 19.85
CA GLU A 149 -10.56 11.22 21.21
C GLU A 149 -10.37 9.78 21.70
N ASP A 150 -11.41 8.94 21.64
CA ASP A 150 -11.37 7.53 22.06
C ASP A 150 -10.26 6.73 21.34
N LEU A 151 -10.10 6.95 20.03
CA LEU A 151 -9.06 6.29 19.25
C LEU A 151 -7.67 6.83 19.57
N SER A 152 -7.55 8.15 19.76
CA SER A 152 -6.28 8.82 20.09
C SER A 152 -5.76 8.41 21.46
N ASP A 153 -6.65 8.32 22.46
CA ASP A 153 -6.32 7.91 23.82
C ASP A 153 -5.76 6.48 23.86
N GLU A 154 -6.35 5.58 23.07
CA GLU A 154 -5.85 4.21 22.94
C GLU A 154 -4.43 4.18 22.34
N LEU A 155 -4.17 4.99 21.31
CA LEU A 155 -2.84 5.11 20.71
C LEU A 155 -1.83 5.73 21.68
N LEU A 156 -2.25 6.69 22.50
CA LEU A 156 -1.44 7.35 23.52
C LEU A 156 -1.05 6.35 24.62
N GLN A 157 -2.01 5.62 25.17
CA GLN A 157 -1.79 4.60 26.21
C GLN A 157 -0.84 3.50 25.75
N LYS A 158 -0.88 3.13 24.47
CA LYS A 158 0.01 2.14 23.87
C LYS A 158 1.37 2.72 23.43
N GLY A 159 1.58 4.03 23.58
CA GLY A 159 2.84 4.71 23.30
C GLY A 159 3.14 4.94 21.81
N TYR A 160 2.13 4.91 20.94
CA TYR A 160 2.29 5.19 19.50
C TYR A 160 2.39 6.68 19.18
N VAL A 161 1.80 7.53 20.03
CA VAL A 161 1.65 8.97 19.78
C VAL A 161 2.04 9.81 21.02
N THR A 162 2.11 11.13 20.85
CA THR A 162 2.28 12.11 21.93
C THR A 162 0.93 12.57 22.49
N GLU A 163 0.94 13.26 23.62
CA GLU A 163 -0.25 13.83 24.27
C GLU A 163 -0.98 14.85 23.39
N THR A 164 -0.27 15.49 22.45
CA THR A 164 -0.85 16.49 21.53
C THR A 164 -1.62 15.87 20.37
N PHE A 165 -1.47 14.57 20.11
CA PHE A 165 -1.98 13.93 18.90
C PHE A 165 -3.49 14.11 18.69
N SER A 166 -4.30 13.91 19.74
CA SER A 166 -5.75 14.09 19.63
C SER A 166 -6.10 15.51 19.18
N GLN A 167 -5.49 16.50 19.80
CA GLN A 167 -5.71 17.91 19.45
C GLN A 167 -5.22 18.24 18.04
N ASP A 168 -4.09 17.66 17.62
CA ASP A 168 -3.57 17.83 16.25
C ASP A 168 -4.53 17.28 15.19
N VAL A 169 -5.17 16.14 15.46
CA VAL A 169 -6.19 15.55 14.57
C VAL A 169 -7.46 16.39 14.55
N LEU A 170 -7.94 16.85 15.72
CA LEU A 170 -9.12 17.69 15.82
C LEU A 170 -8.91 19.06 15.14
N ASN A 171 -7.73 19.66 15.30
CA ASN A 171 -7.36 20.89 14.61
C ASN A 171 -7.33 20.69 13.10
N ARG A 172 -6.77 19.56 12.61
CA ARG A 172 -6.81 19.21 11.18
C ARG A 172 -8.24 19.14 10.64
N GLU A 173 -9.15 18.53 11.40
CA GLU A 173 -10.56 18.38 11.06
C GLU A 173 -11.35 19.69 11.02
N LEU A 174 -10.88 20.73 11.71
CA LEU A 174 -11.49 22.06 11.68
C LEU A 174 -11.15 22.85 10.40
N ILE A 175 -9.99 22.60 9.80
CA ILE A 175 -9.55 23.26 8.57
C ILE A 175 -10.36 22.74 7.37
N SER A 176 -10.42 21.42 7.25
CA SER A 176 -11.17 20.73 6.20
C SER A 176 -11.48 19.31 6.66
N ASN A 177 -12.62 18.77 6.26
CA ASN A 177 -12.98 17.40 6.61
C ASN A 177 -12.01 16.39 5.96
N THR A 178 -11.75 15.28 6.64
CA THR A 178 -10.92 14.17 6.13
C THR A 178 -11.77 13.03 5.57
N ILE A 179 -12.91 13.35 4.96
CA ILE A 179 -13.75 12.36 4.29
C ILE A 179 -13.05 11.94 3.00
N LEU A 180 -12.75 10.64 2.88
CA LEU A 180 -12.18 10.07 1.65
C LEU A 180 -13.27 9.76 0.64
N ASP A 181 -14.40 9.25 1.11
CA ASP A 181 -15.59 8.94 0.32
C ASP A 181 -16.85 8.91 1.23
N ASN A 182 -18.04 8.76 0.64
CA ASN A 182 -19.36 8.77 1.28
C ASN A 182 -19.52 7.85 2.51
N ILE A 183 -18.61 6.91 2.74
CA ILE A 183 -18.67 5.96 3.87
C ILE A 183 -17.35 5.83 4.65
N VAL A 184 -16.27 6.48 4.21
CA VAL A 184 -14.91 6.37 4.77
C VAL A 184 -14.33 7.74 5.13
N ALA A 185 -13.80 7.87 6.35
CA ALA A 185 -12.97 9.01 6.76
C ALA A 185 -11.55 8.56 7.15
N ILE A 186 -10.58 9.45 6.95
CA ILE A 186 -9.15 9.20 7.16
C ILE A 186 -8.49 10.31 8.01
N PRO A 187 -8.97 10.54 9.25
CA PRO A 187 -8.40 11.56 10.12
C PRO A 187 -6.91 11.30 10.37
N HIS A 188 -6.14 12.37 10.43
CA HIS A 188 -4.68 12.36 10.62
C HIS A 188 -4.24 13.66 11.30
N PRO A 189 -3.11 13.69 12.03
CA PRO A 189 -2.67 14.89 12.71
C PRO A 189 -2.13 15.92 11.71
N ILE A 190 -2.25 17.20 12.05
CA ILE A 190 -1.60 18.28 11.29
C ILE A 190 -0.11 18.43 11.64
N ASN A 191 0.28 18.08 12.86
CA ASN A 191 1.65 18.23 13.36
C ASN A 191 2.36 16.88 13.55
N HIS A 192 3.67 16.93 13.86
CA HIS A 192 4.50 15.77 14.19
C HIS A 192 4.25 15.22 15.60
N SER A 193 3.13 14.55 15.81
CA SER A 193 2.74 13.93 17.09
C SER A 193 2.76 12.39 17.08
N VAL A 194 3.35 11.79 16.04
CA VAL A 194 3.45 10.33 15.88
C VAL A 194 4.84 9.83 16.28
N LYS A 195 4.90 8.90 17.24
CA LYS A 195 6.14 8.23 17.68
C LYS A 195 6.41 6.94 16.92
N LYS A 196 5.36 6.19 16.57
CA LYS A 196 5.41 4.92 15.83
C LYS A 196 4.20 4.84 14.90
N SER A 197 4.45 4.45 13.66
CA SER A 197 3.40 4.37 12.66
C SER A 197 2.36 3.28 12.99
N ILE A 198 1.09 3.61 12.96
CA ILE A 198 -0.06 2.72 13.15
C ILE A 198 -1.33 3.34 12.55
N ILE A 199 -2.28 2.50 12.17
CA ILE A 199 -3.61 2.88 11.72
C ILE A 199 -4.63 2.29 12.68
N SER A 200 -5.41 3.17 13.32
CA SER A 200 -6.52 2.74 14.17
C SER A 200 -7.82 2.77 13.38
N VAL A 201 -8.45 1.60 13.22
CA VAL A 201 -9.63 1.39 12.39
C VAL A 201 -10.87 1.26 13.26
N ALA A 202 -11.79 2.20 13.11
CA ALA A 202 -13.12 2.13 13.72
C ALA A 202 -14.17 1.68 12.69
N ILE A 203 -14.95 0.68 13.07
CA ILE A 203 -16.12 0.21 12.32
C ILE A 203 -17.38 0.64 13.05
N ILE A 204 -18.22 1.42 12.38
CA ILE A 204 -19.51 1.91 12.88
C ILE A 204 -20.62 1.42 11.93
N PRO A 205 -21.23 0.25 12.17
CA PRO A 205 -22.14 -0.37 11.20
C PRO A 205 -23.35 0.48 10.79
N LYS A 206 -23.90 1.28 11.71
CA LYS A 206 -25.02 2.20 11.43
C LYS A 206 -24.56 3.60 11.00
N GLY A 207 -23.26 3.83 10.95
CA GLY A 207 -22.64 5.12 10.68
C GLY A 207 -22.69 6.10 11.85
N ILE A 208 -21.82 7.12 11.79
CA ILE A 208 -21.90 8.35 12.59
C ILE A 208 -21.91 9.55 11.66
N ASN A 209 -22.44 10.67 12.13
CA ASN A 209 -22.41 11.92 11.38
C ASN A 209 -21.00 12.54 11.41
N TRP A 210 -20.35 12.61 10.25
CA TRP A 210 -19.08 13.29 10.03
C TRP A 210 -19.34 14.53 9.19
N ASN A 211 -19.59 15.67 9.85
CA ASN A 211 -19.87 16.94 9.16
C ASN A 211 -20.93 16.83 8.04
N GLN A 212 -22.08 16.21 8.35
CA GLN A 212 -23.24 15.95 7.46
C GLN A 212 -23.14 14.70 6.58
N THR A 213 -22.02 13.98 6.57
CA THR A 213 -21.86 12.72 5.84
C THR A 213 -21.90 11.51 6.79
N PRO A 214 -22.71 10.48 6.51
CA PRO A 214 -22.77 9.28 7.36
C PRO A 214 -21.58 8.34 7.11
N ILE A 215 -20.61 8.35 8.01
CA ILE A 215 -19.37 7.55 7.90
C ILE A 215 -19.48 6.24 8.69
N LYS A 216 -19.14 5.11 8.04
CA LYS A 216 -19.15 3.78 8.64
C LYS A 216 -17.77 3.24 8.98
N PHE A 217 -16.73 3.74 8.31
CA PHE A 217 -15.36 3.30 8.52
C PHE A 217 -14.47 4.52 8.73
N VAL A 218 -13.70 4.50 9.80
CA VAL A 218 -12.71 5.55 10.09
C VAL A 218 -11.36 4.90 10.20
N PHE A 219 -10.40 5.34 9.40
CA PHE A 219 -9.01 4.91 9.45
C PHE A 219 -8.18 6.08 9.99
N LEU A 220 -7.99 6.14 11.30
CA LEU A 220 -7.17 7.16 11.94
C LEU A 220 -5.70 6.86 11.65
N LEU A 221 -5.07 7.69 10.82
CA LEU A 221 -3.71 7.51 10.36
C LEU A 221 -2.74 8.22 11.32
N ALA A 222 -1.99 7.44 12.09
CA ALA A 222 -0.84 7.92 12.85
C ALA A 222 0.42 7.45 12.13
N ILE A 223 0.87 8.18 11.11
CA ILE A 223 1.98 7.77 10.24
C ILE A 223 3.12 8.79 10.33
N ARG A 224 4.35 8.30 10.50
CA ARG A 224 5.52 9.16 10.53
C ARG A 224 5.96 9.56 9.11
N PRO A 225 6.56 10.75 8.91
CA PRO A 225 7.04 11.19 7.61
C PRO A 225 8.03 10.22 6.93
N GLU A 226 8.84 9.50 7.70
CA GLU A 226 9.78 8.50 7.15
C GLU A 226 9.08 7.27 6.54
N ASP A 227 7.83 7.00 6.92
CA ASP A 227 7.06 5.82 6.49
C ASP A 227 6.14 6.12 5.28
N ILE A 228 6.37 7.25 4.58
CA ILE A 228 5.52 7.72 3.46
C ILE A 228 5.35 6.70 2.35
N LYS A 229 6.34 5.84 2.07
CA LYS A 229 6.20 4.79 1.06
C LYS A 229 5.05 3.83 1.38
N SER A 230 4.82 3.54 2.65
CA SER A 230 3.69 2.74 3.12
C SER A 230 2.38 3.50 2.98
N LEU A 231 2.42 4.83 3.14
CA LEU A 231 1.25 5.68 3.11
C LEU A 231 0.62 5.75 1.72
N GLU A 232 1.42 5.88 0.66
CA GLU A 232 0.87 5.86 -0.73
C GLU A 232 0.10 4.56 -1.00
N TYR A 233 0.67 3.43 -0.58
CA TYR A 233 0.03 2.12 -0.70
C TYR A 233 -1.26 2.03 0.13
N ILE A 234 -1.24 2.55 1.36
CA ILE A 234 -2.43 2.63 2.22
C ILE A 234 -3.53 3.42 1.50
N TYR A 235 -3.22 4.59 0.94
CA TYR A 235 -4.19 5.41 0.20
C TYR A 235 -4.76 4.68 -1.02
N GLU A 236 -3.90 4.03 -1.82
CA GLU A 236 -4.35 3.22 -2.96
C GLU A 236 -5.34 2.13 -2.53
N LYS A 237 -4.99 1.36 -1.48
CA LYS A 237 -5.87 0.31 -0.96
C LYS A 237 -7.15 0.84 -0.34
N LEU A 238 -7.13 2.02 0.28
CA LEU A 238 -8.33 2.67 0.77
C LEU A 238 -9.25 3.13 -0.37
N LEU A 239 -8.70 3.59 -1.50
CA LEU A 239 -9.49 3.92 -2.69
C LEU A 239 -10.06 2.66 -3.36
N ASP A 240 -9.30 1.56 -3.42
CA ASP A 240 -9.84 0.27 -3.86
C ASP A 240 -11.00 -0.18 -2.95
N PHE A 241 -10.83 -0.01 -1.64
CA PHE A 241 -11.85 -0.35 -0.65
C PHE A 241 -13.13 0.47 -0.80
N THR A 242 -13.06 1.77 -1.08
CA THR A 242 -14.26 2.61 -1.26
C THR A 242 -15.08 2.19 -2.48
N THR A 243 -14.45 1.60 -3.50
CA THR A 243 -15.16 1.09 -4.70
C THR A 243 -15.66 -0.35 -4.54
N SER A 244 -15.13 -1.12 -3.59
CA SER A 244 -15.45 -2.53 -3.41
C SER A 244 -16.53 -2.78 -2.35
N LYS A 245 -17.79 -2.88 -2.80
CA LYS A 245 -18.92 -3.27 -1.92
C LYS A 245 -18.69 -4.60 -1.21
N ALA A 246 -18.07 -5.57 -1.90
CA ALA A 246 -17.80 -6.89 -1.33
C ALA A 246 -16.85 -6.80 -0.13
N LEU A 247 -15.78 -6.01 -0.21
CA LEU A 247 -14.85 -5.80 0.91
C LEU A 247 -15.53 -5.03 2.06
N GLN A 248 -16.37 -4.05 1.75
CA GLN A 248 -17.12 -3.29 2.75
C GLN A 248 -18.11 -4.18 3.52
N GLU A 249 -18.85 -5.04 2.81
CA GLU A 249 -19.78 -5.99 3.40
C GLU A 249 -19.07 -7.04 4.26
N ASP A 250 -17.92 -7.56 3.79
CA ASP A 250 -17.08 -8.49 4.55
C ASP A 250 -16.61 -7.86 5.87
N LEU A 251 -16.08 -6.64 5.81
CA LEU A 251 -15.59 -5.93 6.99
C LEU A 251 -16.73 -5.59 7.97
N LEU A 252 -17.92 -5.23 7.48
CA LEU A 252 -19.10 -4.99 8.32
C LEU A 252 -19.63 -6.25 9.00
N LYS A 253 -19.45 -7.41 8.37
CA LYS A 253 -19.93 -8.70 8.88
C LYS A 253 -18.97 -9.31 9.89
N ASN A 254 -17.69 -9.41 9.53
CA ASN A 254 -16.70 -10.16 10.31
C ASN A 254 -15.94 -9.30 11.32
N ARG A 255 -15.75 -8.01 11.03
CA ARG A 255 -15.19 -6.99 11.95
C ARG A 255 -13.90 -7.40 12.66
N ASN A 256 -13.01 -8.07 11.94
CA ASN A 256 -11.78 -8.61 12.49
C ASN A 256 -10.57 -8.21 11.65
N LEU A 257 -9.38 -8.43 12.21
CA LEU A 257 -8.12 -8.11 11.54
C LEU A 257 -7.91 -8.91 10.25
N GLU A 258 -8.47 -10.12 10.14
CA GLU A 258 -8.34 -10.94 8.94
C GLU A 258 -9.06 -10.30 7.75
N SER A 259 -10.32 -9.89 7.92
CA SER A 259 -11.09 -9.15 6.91
C SER A 259 -10.43 -7.82 6.57
N LEU A 260 -9.90 -7.10 7.56
CA LEU A 260 -9.14 -5.87 7.33
C LEU A 260 -7.89 -6.14 6.48
N ASN A 261 -7.15 -7.20 6.78
CA ASN A 261 -5.94 -7.57 6.05
C ASN A 261 -6.21 -7.93 4.59
N ARG A 262 -7.41 -8.40 4.23
CA ARG A 262 -7.76 -8.65 2.82
C ARG A 262 -7.81 -7.37 2.00
N ILE A 263 -8.10 -6.22 2.61
CA ILE A 263 -8.07 -4.92 1.93
C ILE A 263 -6.65 -4.54 1.54
N PHE A 264 -5.67 -4.85 2.39
CA PHE A 264 -4.28 -4.42 2.23
C PHE A 264 -3.35 -5.50 1.65
N ASN A 265 -3.84 -6.71 1.36
CA ASN A 265 -3.04 -7.81 0.82
C ASN A 265 -3.61 -8.45 -0.46
N SER A 266 -4.69 -7.89 -1.03
CA SER A 266 -5.27 -8.31 -2.30
C SER A 266 -4.53 -7.75 -3.51
#